data_AF-A0A356NKR5-F1
#
_entry.id   AF-A0A356NKR5-F1
#
_cell.length_a   1.000
_cell.length_b   1.000
_cell.length_c   1.000
_cell.angle_alpha   90.00
_cell.angle_beta   90.00
_cell.angle_gamma   90.00
#
_symmetry.space_group_name_H-M   'P 1'
#
loop_
_entity.id
_entity.type
_entity.pdbx_description
1 polymer ?
#
loop_
_entity_poly.entity_id
_entity_poly.type
_entity_poly.pdbx_seq_one_letter_code
_entity_poly.pdbx_strand_id
1 'polypeptide(L)'
;MIDTLPDHALLLIIAVIALNILGWITALVLGFRRRWWLVAPLLIPFFYPFTLLVLCIRRAKHFYIPVVAHLLGLVVWLGGSAYLRSSEWSDLMDLEKELIAEGHVLNPAKLHGVEEADPNANVWDHPMLKTLAQAATPGRKWVKGEIIAGAPEGEEARKLMEVAYAWSKVPEIPHWATEYEVKDNAPVPMHRPLETLYDLALALRPDQEETGEGTADDTRPSDLDATLNGYLSDDPFQEPPLVPFESMESIHEILVPFFAKAEPKLEDLNDAVSRMQDVYPYHWSEGPGMLLPHLSFLEDVHILATRKGLHHVYNDEAEKAFQDLQLATHISETGVSDILICRLNALKRWQETLSLLIAAQNHHLWSDEQWLWIHERLSQKDFPDHVPATLLMERAAHVSWFKSQADEDPTLTL
;
A
#
# COMPACT_ATOMS: atom_id res chain seq x y z
N MET A 1 -20.91 6.52 4.05
CA MET A 1 -19.81 5.58 4.36
C MET A 1 -20.35 4.28 4.99
N ILE A 2 -21.49 3.78 4.48
CA ILE A 2 -22.10 2.47 4.81
C ILE A 2 -22.66 1.90 3.50
N ASP A 3 -21.90 2.02 2.41
CA ASP A 3 -22.31 1.56 1.07
C ASP A 3 -21.40 0.42 0.55
N THR A 4 -20.56 -0.14 1.43
CA THR A 4 -19.54 -1.14 1.09
C THR A 4 -19.79 -2.52 1.67
N LEU A 5 -20.92 -2.73 2.35
CA LEU A 5 -21.39 -4.07 2.71
C LEU A 5 -22.48 -4.46 1.72
N PRO A 6 -22.40 -5.63 1.06
CA PRO A 6 -23.53 -6.16 0.30
C PRO A 6 -24.77 -6.10 1.18
N ASP A 7 -25.87 -5.52 0.69
CA ASP A 7 -27.08 -5.23 1.50
C ASP A 7 -27.53 -6.45 2.31
N HIS A 8 -27.36 -7.64 1.73
CA HIS A 8 -27.68 -8.91 2.37
C HIS A 8 -26.72 -9.31 3.49
N ALA A 9 -25.42 -8.98 3.41
CA ALA A 9 -24.44 -9.19 4.48
C ALA A 9 -24.72 -8.26 5.66
N LEU A 10 -25.09 -7.00 5.41
CA LEU A 10 -25.51 -6.07 6.46
C LEU A 10 -26.76 -6.56 7.18
N LEU A 11 -27.78 -6.99 6.43
CA LEU A 11 -29.00 -7.56 6.98
C LEU A 11 -28.73 -8.83 7.81
N LEU A 12 -27.81 -9.68 7.36
CA LEU A 12 -27.37 -10.86 8.09
C LEU A 12 -26.75 -10.48 9.45
N ILE A 13 -25.82 -9.53 9.45
CA ILE A 13 -25.18 -9.02 10.68
C ILE A 13 -26.24 -8.46 11.64
N ILE A 14 -27.15 -7.63 11.14
CA ILE A 14 -28.24 -7.05 11.95
C ILE A 14 -29.12 -8.15 12.56
N ALA A 15 -29.51 -9.15 11.76
CA ALA A 15 -30.35 -10.26 12.24
C ALA A 15 -29.65 -11.07 13.34
N VAL A 16 -28.36 -11.37 13.18
CA VAL A 16 -27.57 -12.10 14.17
C VAL A 16 -27.40 -11.30 15.46
N ILE A 17 -27.10 -10.00 15.35
CA ILE A 17 -27.01 -9.10 16.52
C ILE A 17 -28.37 -9.05 17.25
N ALA A 18 -29.48 -8.87 16.52
CA ALA A 18 -30.80 -8.81 17.10
C ALA A 18 -31.17 -10.09 17.86
N LEU A 19 -30.83 -11.27 17.32
CA LEU A 19 -31.05 -12.55 17.99
C LEU A 19 -30.20 -12.72 19.25
N ASN A 20 -28.95 -12.26 19.23
CA ASN A 20 -28.07 -12.29 20.40
C ASN A 20 -28.55 -11.32 21.50
N ILE A 21 -28.96 -10.11 21.14
CA ILE A 21 -29.55 -9.14 22.07
C ILE A 21 -30.86 -9.70 22.67
N LEU A 22 -31.71 -10.31 21.85
CA LEU A 22 -32.94 -10.94 22.31
C LEU A 22 -32.67 -12.09 23.30
N GLY A 23 -31.69 -12.95 23.01
CA GLY A 23 -31.23 -13.99 23.92
C GLY A 23 -30.75 -13.42 25.26
N TRP A 24 -29.96 -12.35 25.21
CA TRP A 24 -29.44 -11.70 26.41
C TRP A 24 -30.53 -11.02 27.26
N ILE A 25 -31.42 -10.24 26.64
CA ILE A 25 -32.55 -9.58 27.31
C ILE A 25 -33.49 -10.63 27.95
N THR A 26 -33.81 -11.70 27.23
CA THR A 26 -34.68 -12.76 27.77
C THR A 26 -34.05 -13.47 28.96
N ALA A 27 -32.73 -13.70 28.94
CA ALA A 27 -31.99 -14.25 30.08
C ALA A 27 -32.04 -13.32 31.30
N LEU A 28 -31.85 -12.00 31.10
CA LEU A 28 -31.95 -11.00 32.16
C LEU A 28 -33.35 -10.96 32.78
N VAL A 29 -34.40 -10.90 31.97
CA VAL A 29 -35.80 -10.89 32.44
C VAL A 29 -36.14 -12.15 33.24
N LEU A 30 -35.70 -13.32 32.77
CA LEU A 30 -35.90 -14.59 33.48
C LEU A 30 -35.07 -14.64 34.78
N GLY A 31 -33.86 -14.10 34.78
CA GLY A 31 -33.00 -13.95 35.96
C GLY A 31 -33.65 -13.09 37.04
N PHE A 32 -34.10 -11.88 36.67
CA PHE A 32 -34.80 -10.94 37.55
C PHE A 32 -36.06 -11.56 38.16
N ARG A 33 -36.87 -12.26 37.36
CA ARG A 33 -38.09 -12.92 37.84
C ARG A 33 -37.83 -14.04 38.85
N ARG A 34 -36.66 -14.66 38.82
CA ARG A 34 -36.32 -15.79 39.68
C ARG A 34 -35.65 -15.34 40.96
N ARG A 35 -34.48 -14.69 40.86
CA ARG A 35 -33.71 -14.16 42.01
C ARG A 35 -32.76 -13.06 41.52
N TRP A 36 -32.82 -11.89 42.16
CA TRP A 36 -32.00 -10.72 41.80
C TRP A 36 -30.49 -10.98 41.78
N TRP A 37 -29.96 -11.85 42.65
CA TRP A 37 -28.53 -12.19 42.68
C TRP A 37 -28.04 -13.03 41.48
N LEU A 38 -28.96 -13.68 40.74
CA LEU A 38 -28.62 -14.38 39.49
C LEU A 38 -28.42 -13.41 38.31
N VAL A 39 -28.85 -12.15 38.45
CA VAL A 39 -28.73 -11.13 37.41
C VAL A 39 -27.32 -10.57 37.32
N ALA A 40 -26.65 -10.38 38.47
CA ALA A 40 -25.30 -9.85 38.52
C ALA A 40 -24.30 -10.60 37.59
N PRO A 41 -24.24 -11.94 37.58
CA PRO A 41 -23.37 -12.66 36.66
C PRO A 41 -23.91 -12.73 35.21
N LEU A 42 -25.19 -12.44 34.95
CA LEU A 42 -25.76 -12.35 33.60
C LEU A 42 -25.50 -11.00 32.91
N LEU A 43 -25.28 -9.93 33.69
CA LEU A 43 -24.93 -8.60 33.18
C LEU A 43 -23.48 -8.49 32.72
N ILE A 44 -22.61 -9.35 33.22
CA ILE A 44 -21.19 -9.37 32.85
C ILE A 44 -21.02 -10.32 31.65
N PRO A 45 -20.64 -9.82 30.45
CA PRO A 45 -20.59 -10.63 29.22
C PRO A 45 -19.71 -11.88 29.36
N PHE A 46 -18.62 -11.79 30.12
CA PHE A 46 -17.73 -12.92 30.37
C PHE A 46 -18.40 -14.04 31.20
N PHE A 47 -19.22 -13.69 32.20
CA PHE A 47 -19.89 -14.67 33.06
C PHE A 47 -21.24 -15.15 32.51
N TYR A 48 -21.80 -14.42 31.54
CA TYR A 48 -23.06 -14.73 30.89
C TYR A 48 -23.18 -16.18 30.37
N PRO A 49 -22.28 -16.69 29.50
CA PRO A 49 -22.43 -18.03 28.92
C PRO A 49 -22.35 -19.14 29.98
N PHE A 50 -21.46 -18.99 30.97
CA PHE A 50 -21.31 -19.95 32.08
C PHE A 50 -22.55 -19.96 32.98
N THR A 51 -23.10 -18.78 33.27
CA THR A 51 -24.30 -18.66 34.10
C THR A 51 -25.51 -19.25 33.39
N LEU A 52 -25.65 -19.01 32.09
CA LEU A 52 -26.71 -19.58 31.26
C LEU A 52 -26.63 -21.12 31.25
N LEU A 53 -25.43 -21.68 31.06
CA LEU A 53 -25.16 -23.13 31.09
C LEU A 53 -25.58 -23.75 32.44
N VAL A 54 -25.16 -23.16 33.55
CA VAL A 54 -25.51 -23.64 34.91
C VAL A 54 -27.02 -23.61 35.13
N LEU A 55 -27.71 -22.57 34.66
CA LEU A 55 -29.16 -22.44 34.78
C LEU A 55 -29.91 -23.49 33.93
N CYS A 56 -29.40 -23.80 32.75
CA CYS A 56 -29.91 -24.88 31.90
C CYS A 56 -29.70 -26.26 32.54
N ILE A 57 -28.51 -26.56 33.05
CA ILE A 57 -28.19 -27.84 33.73
C ILE A 57 -29.07 -28.05 34.96
N ARG A 58 -29.35 -26.99 35.71
CA ARG A 58 -30.25 -27.01 36.88
C ARG A 58 -31.75 -27.14 36.51
N ARG A 59 -32.07 -27.42 35.24
CA ARG A 59 -33.42 -27.59 34.69
C ARG A 59 -34.35 -26.41 35.05
N ALA A 60 -33.81 -25.20 35.02
CA ALA A 60 -34.61 -24.01 35.22
C ALA A 60 -35.60 -23.87 34.04
N LYS A 61 -36.90 -24.04 34.33
CA LYS A 61 -37.99 -23.90 33.35
C LYS A 61 -37.80 -22.57 32.58
N HIS A 62 -37.87 -22.64 31.25
CA HIS A 62 -37.76 -21.50 30.30
C HIS A 62 -36.35 -20.92 30.02
N PHE A 63 -35.28 -21.33 30.71
CA PHE A 63 -33.92 -20.88 30.37
C PHE A 63 -33.35 -21.48 29.07
N TYR A 64 -34.05 -22.43 28.46
CA TYR A 64 -33.74 -22.90 27.10
C TYR A 64 -34.06 -21.84 26.03
N ILE A 65 -34.91 -20.83 26.32
CA ILE A 65 -35.32 -19.80 25.34
C ILE A 65 -34.12 -18.93 24.91
N PRO A 66 -33.32 -18.33 25.84
CA PRO A 66 -32.08 -17.65 25.47
C PRO A 66 -31.11 -18.53 24.68
N VAL A 67 -30.96 -19.80 25.07
CA VAL A 67 -30.08 -20.76 24.38
C VAL A 67 -30.54 -20.96 22.94
N VAL A 68 -31.84 -21.16 22.72
CA VAL A 68 -32.41 -21.31 21.37
C VAL A 68 -32.20 -20.03 20.55
N ALA A 69 -32.34 -18.84 21.14
CA ALA A 69 -32.10 -17.58 20.42
C ALA A 69 -30.63 -17.45 19.95
N HIS A 70 -29.66 -17.81 20.79
CA HIS A 70 -28.25 -17.82 20.40
C HIS A 70 -27.93 -18.90 19.37
N LEU A 71 -28.50 -20.11 19.52
CA LEU A 71 -28.35 -21.19 18.54
C LEU A 71 -28.95 -20.78 17.19
N LEU A 72 -30.11 -20.12 17.19
CA LEU A 72 -30.71 -19.59 15.96
C LEU A 72 -29.82 -18.52 15.34
N GLY A 73 -29.25 -17.62 16.14
CA GLY A 73 -28.28 -16.62 15.67
C GLY A 73 -27.05 -17.27 15.03
N LEU A 74 -26.54 -18.36 15.60
CA LEU A 74 -25.42 -19.12 15.04
C LEU A 74 -25.80 -19.85 13.75
N VAL A 75 -26.99 -20.45 13.67
CA VAL A 75 -27.51 -21.08 12.44
C VAL A 75 -27.71 -20.03 11.35
N VAL A 76 -28.28 -18.88 11.68
CA VAL A 76 -28.46 -17.76 10.74
C VAL A 76 -27.10 -17.26 10.27
N TRP A 77 -26.14 -17.07 11.16
CA TRP A 77 -24.78 -16.66 10.81
C TRP A 77 -24.12 -17.63 9.84
N LEU A 78 -24.07 -18.93 10.18
CA LEU A 78 -23.40 -19.93 9.37
C LEU A 78 -24.13 -20.18 8.03
N GLY A 79 -25.44 -20.39 8.08
CA GLY A 79 -26.24 -20.66 6.88
C GLY A 79 -26.37 -19.43 5.97
N GLY A 80 -26.55 -18.25 6.56
CA GLY A 80 -26.57 -16.98 5.83
C GLY A 80 -25.22 -16.68 5.18
N SER A 81 -24.11 -16.86 5.90
CA SER A 81 -22.77 -16.68 5.32
C SER A 81 -22.49 -17.64 4.17
N ALA A 82 -22.88 -18.92 4.31
CA ALA A 82 -22.71 -19.91 3.25
C ALA A 82 -23.56 -19.60 2.01
N TYR A 83 -24.82 -19.19 2.22
CA TYR A 83 -25.70 -18.75 1.14
C TYR A 83 -25.15 -17.52 0.40
N LEU A 84 -24.70 -16.49 1.13
CA LEU A 84 -24.14 -15.28 0.53
C LEU A 84 -22.91 -15.60 -0.31
N ARG A 85 -21.97 -16.39 0.25
CA ARG A 85 -20.77 -16.82 -0.48
C ARG A 85 -21.11 -17.55 -1.78
N SER A 86 -22.13 -18.40 -1.78
CA SER A 86 -22.59 -19.13 -2.96
C SER A 86 -23.29 -18.24 -3.99
N SER A 87 -24.13 -17.30 -3.53
CA SER A 87 -24.77 -16.31 -4.40
C SER A 87 -23.74 -15.43 -5.10
N GLU A 88 -22.81 -14.85 -4.33
CA GLU A 88 -21.73 -14.01 -4.86
C GLU A 88 -20.83 -14.77 -5.85
N TRP A 89 -20.57 -16.06 -5.58
CA TRP A 89 -19.85 -16.92 -6.52
C TRP A 89 -20.61 -17.14 -7.82
N SER A 90 -21.92 -17.43 -7.75
CA SER A 90 -22.75 -17.59 -8.94
C SER A 90 -22.78 -16.31 -9.78
N ASP A 91 -22.96 -15.15 -9.13
CA ASP A 91 -22.97 -13.85 -9.79
C ASP A 91 -21.61 -13.57 -10.49
N LEU A 92 -20.50 -13.90 -9.82
CA LEU A 92 -19.15 -13.80 -10.41
C LEU A 92 -19.00 -14.71 -11.65
N MET A 93 -19.47 -15.95 -11.57
CA MET A 93 -19.38 -16.91 -12.69
C MET A 93 -20.26 -16.50 -13.87
N ASP A 94 -21.43 -15.94 -13.62
CA ASP A 94 -22.32 -15.46 -14.67
C ASP A 94 -21.77 -14.19 -15.32
N LEU A 95 -21.19 -13.28 -14.54
CA LEU A 95 -20.47 -12.11 -15.06
C LEU A 95 -19.27 -12.53 -15.92
N GLU A 96 -18.47 -13.52 -15.48
CA GLU A 96 -17.35 -14.05 -16.27
C GLU A 96 -17.82 -14.58 -17.63
N LYS A 97 -18.91 -15.37 -17.65
CA LYS A 97 -19.48 -15.90 -18.89
C LYS A 97 -19.97 -14.80 -19.81
N GLU A 98 -20.66 -13.79 -19.27
CA GLU A 98 -21.16 -12.64 -20.02
C GLU A 98 -20.00 -11.87 -20.67
N LEU A 99 -18.97 -11.54 -19.89
CA LEU A 99 -17.78 -10.85 -20.37
C LEU A 99 -17.05 -11.64 -21.47
N ILE A 100 -16.91 -12.96 -21.31
CA ILE A 100 -16.30 -13.82 -22.35
C ILE A 100 -17.18 -13.86 -23.61
N ALA A 101 -18.51 -13.92 -23.46
CA ALA A 101 -19.45 -13.91 -24.58
C ALA A 101 -19.43 -12.58 -25.36
N GLU A 102 -19.18 -11.47 -24.68
CA GLU A 102 -18.94 -10.14 -25.28
C GLU A 102 -17.56 -10.02 -25.95
N GLY A 103 -16.69 -11.03 -25.78
CA GLY A 103 -15.35 -11.08 -26.39
C GLY A 103 -14.25 -10.45 -25.54
N HIS A 104 -14.49 -10.16 -24.27
CA HIS A 104 -13.46 -9.63 -23.37
C HIS A 104 -12.39 -10.68 -23.03
N VAL A 105 -11.13 -10.23 -22.95
CA VAL A 105 -10.00 -11.05 -22.51
C VAL A 105 -9.83 -10.89 -21.00
N LEU A 106 -10.09 -11.96 -20.24
CA LEU A 106 -9.99 -11.98 -18.77
C LEU A 106 -8.68 -12.58 -18.25
N ASN A 107 -7.71 -12.79 -19.13
CA ASN A 107 -6.36 -13.17 -18.73
C ASN A 107 -5.46 -11.92 -18.80
N PRO A 108 -5.03 -11.37 -17.66
CA PRO A 108 -4.18 -10.18 -17.63
C PRO A 108 -2.89 -10.33 -18.46
N ALA A 109 -2.27 -11.52 -18.50
CA ALA A 109 -1.06 -11.76 -19.29
C ALA A 109 -1.31 -11.59 -20.80
N LYS A 110 -2.51 -11.93 -21.28
CA LYS A 110 -2.90 -11.76 -22.69
C LYS A 110 -3.24 -10.31 -23.04
N LEU A 111 -3.60 -9.48 -22.06
CA LEU A 111 -3.89 -8.06 -22.26
C LEU A 111 -2.61 -7.24 -22.53
N HIS A 112 -1.45 -7.71 -22.08
CA HIS A 112 -0.15 -7.07 -22.33
C HIS A 112 0.40 -7.27 -23.75
N GLY A 113 -0.24 -8.10 -24.59
CA GLY A 113 0.19 -8.34 -25.98
C GLY A 113 1.50 -9.13 -26.11
N VAL A 114 2.09 -9.58 -25.00
CA VAL A 114 3.35 -10.36 -24.95
C VAL A 114 3.08 -11.61 -24.11
N GLU A 115 3.04 -12.79 -24.76
CA GLU A 115 2.82 -14.06 -24.05
C GLU A 115 4.01 -14.45 -23.16
N GLU A 116 5.23 -14.03 -23.54
CA GLU A 116 6.47 -14.32 -22.81
C GLU A 116 7.48 -13.18 -23.03
N ALA A 117 7.98 -12.60 -21.94
CA ALA A 117 8.93 -11.49 -22.00
C ALA A 117 10.33 -12.00 -22.42
N ASP A 118 11.06 -11.23 -23.23
CA ASP A 118 12.46 -11.51 -23.51
C ASP A 118 13.30 -11.13 -22.28
N PRO A 119 13.99 -12.07 -21.61
CA PRO A 119 14.76 -11.78 -20.39
C PRO A 119 15.87 -10.72 -20.57
N ASN A 120 16.34 -10.50 -21.80
CA ASN A 120 17.35 -9.48 -22.08
C ASN A 120 16.73 -8.10 -22.34
N ALA A 121 15.49 -8.06 -22.80
CA ALA A 121 14.77 -6.82 -23.10
C ALA A 121 13.82 -6.39 -21.97
N ASN A 122 13.54 -7.26 -21.00
CA ASN A 122 12.61 -6.99 -19.91
C ASN A 122 13.29 -6.28 -18.73
N VAL A 123 12.71 -5.16 -18.30
CA VAL A 123 13.15 -4.35 -17.14
C VAL A 123 13.32 -5.24 -15.89
N TRP A 124 12.37 -6.16 -15.70
CA TRP A 124 12.27 -7.03 -14.52
C TRP A 124 13.28 -8.16 -14.46
N ASP A 125 13.87 -8.50 -15.60
CA ASP A 125 14.92 -9.52 -15.66
C ASP A 125 16.32 -8.91 -15.45
N HIS A 126 16.42 -7.61 -15.17
CA HIS A 126 17.67 -6.95 -14.81
C HIS A 126 18.19 -7.48 -13.47
N PRO A 127 19.49 -7.79 -13.29
CA PRO A 127 20.00 -8.34 -12.03
C PRO A 127 19.56 -7.60 -10.76
N MET A 128 19.42 -6.28 -10.82
CA MET A 128 18.91 -5.45 -9.72
C MET A 128 17.44 -5.75 -9.37
N LEU A 129 16.58 -5.91 -10.38
CA LEU A 129 15.12 -6.07 -10.22
C LEU A 129 14.69 -7.54 -10.25
N LYS A 130 15.52 -8.44 -10.76
CA LYS A 130 15.20 -9.84 -10.98
C LYS A 130 14.92 -10.60 -9.70
N THR A 131 15.70 -10.36 -8.65
CA THR A 131 15.43 -10.97 -7.34
C THR A 131 14.09 -10.50 -6.77
N LEU A 132 13.70 -9.26 -7.04
CA LEU A 132 12.45 -8.67 -6.60
C LEU A 132 11.26 -9.20 -7.42
N ALA A 133 11.41 -9.27 -8.75
CA ALA A 133 10.42 -9.84 -9.66
C ALA A 133 10.21 -11.35 -9.42
N GLN A 134 11.28 -12.08 -9.10
CA GLN A 134 11.19 -13.50 -8.75
C GLN A 134 10.55 -13.74 -7.38
N ALA A 135 10.75 -12.85 -6.41
CA ALA A 135 10.02 -12.90 -5.14
C ALA A 135 8.50 -12.77 -5.33
N ALA A 136 8.06 -12.09 -6.38
CA ALA A 136 6.65 -12.00 -6.77
C ALA A 136 6.15 -13.20 -7.60
N THR A 137 7.01 -14.16 -7.94
CA THR A 137 6.65 -15.35 -8.72
C THR A 137 6.61 -16.61 -7.82
N PRO A 138 5.44 -17.11 -7.41
CA PRO A 138 5.31 -18.32 -6.60
C PRO A 138 5.98 -19.56 -7.23
N GLY A 139 6.48 -20.46 -6.38
CA GLY A 139 7.13 -21.70 -6.79
C GLY A 139 8.59 -21.61 -7.26
N ARG A 140 9.19 -20.42 -7.43
CA ARG A 140 10.59 -20.23 -7.84
C ARG A 140 11.39 -19.44 -6.80
N LYS A 141 12.24 -20.11 -6.01
CA LYS A 141 13.09 -19.49 -4.97
C LYS A 141 14.50 -19.24 -5.50
N TRP A 142 15.07 -18.06 -5.28
CA TRP A 142 16.50 -17.84 -5.54
C TRP A 142 17.32 -18.08 -4.27
N VAL A 143 18.26 -19.02 -4.32
CA VAL A 143 19.28 -19.22 -3.28
C VAL A 143 20.64 -19.22 -3.96
N LYS A 144 21.45 -18.17 -3.73
CA LYS A 144 22.84 -18.07 -4.20
C LYS A 144 23.05 -18.35 -5.70
N GLY A 145 22.25 -17.76 -6.58
CA GLY A 145 22.44 -17.94 -8.04
C GLY A 145 21.49 -18.92 -8.70
N GLU A 146 20.80 -19.77 -7.96
CA GLU A 146 19.99 -20.86 -8.51
C GLU A 146 18.50 -20.75 -8.17
N ILE A 147 17.65 -21.12 -9.13
CA ILE A 147 16.19 -21.24 -8.95
C ILE A 147 15.88 -22.62 -8.38
N ILE A 148 15.28 -22.68 -7.19
CA ILE A 148 14.88 -23.89 -6.48
C ILE A 148 13.35 -23.91 -6.34
N ALA A 149 12.73 -25.08 -6.52
CA ALA A 149 11.30 -25.28 -6.27
C ALA A 149 10.96 -25.13 -4.78
N GLY A 150 9.78 -24.56 -4.46
CA GLY A 150 9.27 -24.43 -3.09
C GLY A 150 9.40 -23.03 -2.46
N ALA A 151 9.27 -21.97 -3.27
CA ALA A 151 9.11 -20.62 -2.73
C ALA A 151 7.73 -20.47 -2.05
N PRO A 152 7.61 -19.65 -0.99
CA PRO A 152 6.31 -19.29 -0.42
C PRO A 152 5.43 -18.57 -1.45
N GLU A 153 4.12 -18.68 -1.28
CA GLU A 153 3.10 -18.03 -2.14
C GLU A 153 2.34 -16.96 -1.34
N GLY A 154 1.61 -16.10 -2.05
CA GLY A 154 0.78 -15.03 -1.48
C GLY A 154 1.45 -14.15 -0.45
N GLU A 155 0.84 -14.07 0.74
CA GLU A 155 1.27 -13.17 1.81
C GLU A 155 2.73 -13.40 2.26
N GLU A 156 3.21 -14.64 2.22
CA GLU A 156 4.59 -14.94 2.59
C GLU A 156 5.57 -14.53 1.47
N ALA A 157 5.17 -14.64 0.20
CA ALA A 157 5.92 -14.08 -0.93
C ALA A 157 5.99 -12.54 -0.85
N ARG A 158 4.88 -11.88 -0.51
CA ARG A 158 4.81 -10.43 -0.29
C ARG A 158 5.79 -9.98 0.80
N LYS A 159 5.81 -10.67 1.95
CA LYS A 159 6.76 -10.38 3.04
C LYS A 159 8.21 -10.56 2.60
N LEU A 160 8.51 -11.60 1.84
CA LEU A 160 9.86 -11.79 1.29
C LEU A 160 10.24 -10.68 0.32
N MET A 161 9.28 -10.17 -0.45
CA MET A 161 9.49 -9.04 -1.34
C MET A 161 9.72 -7.73 -0.57
N GLU A 162 8.94 -7.45 0.47
CA GLU A 162 9.16 -6.32 1.38
C GLU A 162 10.55 -6.40 2.03
N VAL A 163 10.96 -7.59 2.48
CA VAL A 163 12.31 -7.83 2.97
C VAL A 163 13.33 -7.54 1.86
N ALA A 164 13.17 -8.09 0.66
CA ALA A 164 14.10 -7.89 -0.44
C ALA A 164 14.24 -6.41 -0.85
N TYR A 165 13.14 -5.64 -0.87
CA TYR A 165 13.19 -4.19 -1.06
C TYR A 165 13.87 -3.47 0.10
N ALA A 166 13.68 -3.94 1.33
CA ALA A 166 14.42 -3.46 2.48
C ALA A 166 15.91 -3.83 2.44
N TRP A 167 16.34 -4.86 1.70
CA TRP A 167 17.78 -5.07 1.41
C TRP A 167 18.26 -4.13 0.30
N SER A 168 17.36 -3.77 -0.61
CA SER A 168 17.58 -2.76 -1.64
C SER A 168 17.43 -1.33 -1.13
N LYS A 169 17.61 -1.04 0.18
CA LYS A 169 17.47 0.31 0.75
C LYS A 169 18.19 1.36 -0.11
N VAL A 170 17.42 2.34 -0.52
CA VAL A 170 17.87 3.64 -0.99
C VAL A 170 18.00 4.51 0.27
N PRO A 171 18.87 5.53 0.32
CA PRO A 171 18.88 6.45 1.46
C PRO A 171 17.47 6.97 1.76
N GLU A 172 17.01 6.81 3.00
CA GLU A 172 15.65 7.17 3.39
C GLU A 172 15.50 8.70 3.35
N ILE A 173 14.45 9.16 2.67
CA ILE A 173 14.03 10.56 2.69
C ILE A 173 12.84 10.64 3.66
N PRO A 174 12.90 11.46 4.72
CA PRO A 174 11.80 11.58 5.67
C PRO A 174 10.51 12.01 4.98
N HIS A 175 9.38 11.37 5.33
CA HIS A 175 8.11 11.56 4.62
C HIS A 175 7.64 13.02 4.55
N TRP A 176 7.85 13.81 5.61
CA TRP A 176 7.51 15.24 5.61
C TRP A 176 8.32 16.06 4.60
N ALA A 177 9.54 15.63 4.22
CA ALA A 177 10.35 16.26 3.17
C ALA A 177 9.91 15.86 1.74
N THR A 178 8.85 15.06 1.62
CA THR A 178 8.24 14.62 0.37
C THR A 178 6.80 15.14 0.19
N GLU A 179 6.25 15.86 1.18
CA GLU A 179 4.88 16.35 1.13
C GLU A 179 4.71 17.52 0.15
N TYR A 180 4.21 17.20 -1.04
CA TYR A 180 3.81 18.19 -2.04
C TYR A 180 2.39 18.71 -1.75
N GLU A 181 2.23 19.51 -0.69
CA GLU A 181 0.91 20.08 -0.34
C GLU A 181 0.56 21.27 -1.26
N VAL A 182 -0.11 21.01 -2.39
CA VAL A 182 -0.75 22.07 -3.17
C VAL A 182 -2.05 22.45 -2.47
N LYS A 183 -2.07 23.61 -1.81
CA LYS A 183 -3.33 24.17 -1.33
C LYS A 183 -4.23 24.48 -2.52
N ASP A 184 -5.46 23.96 -2.50
CA ASP A 184 -6.46 24.22 -3.53
C ASP A 184 -6.54 25.73 -3.84
N ASN A 185 -6.39 26.08 -5.12
CA ASN A 185 -6.44 27.45 -5.67
C ASN A 185 -5.28 28.41 -5.33
N ALA A 186 -4.18 27.96 -4.74
CA ALA A 186 -2.97 28.79 -4.58
C ALA A 186 -1.97 28.56 -5.73
N PRO A 187 -1.39 29.61 -6.35
CA PRO A 187 -0.29 29.42 -7.30
C PRO A 187 0.88 28.76 -6.59
N VAL A 188 1.46 27.72 -7.21
CA VAL A 188 2.65 27.05 -6.69
C VAL A 188 3.80 28.07 -6.64
N PRO A 189 4.41 28.33 -5.48
CA PRO A 189 5.48 29.30 -5.38
C PRO A 189 6.69 28.89 -6.24
N MET A 190 7.30 29.83 -6.96
CA MET A 190 8.50 29.57 -7.79
C MET A 190 9.69 29.03 -7.00
N HIS A 191 9.75 29.26 -5.69
CA HIS A 191 10.81 28.79 -4.80
C HIS A 191 10.56 27.39 -4.22
N ARG A 192 9.40 26.78 -4.50
CA ARG A 192 9.03 25.48 -3.91
C ARG A 192 10.01 24.34 -4.22
N PRO A 193 10.59 24.22 -5.43
CA PRO A 193 11.62 23.22 -5.66
C PRO A 193 12.85 23.40 -4.77
N LEU A 194 13.23 24.64 -4.46
CA LEU A 194 14.31 24.94 -3.52
C LEU A 194 13.96 24.57 -2.08
N GLU A 195 12.71 24.80 -1.65
CA GLU A 195 12.20 24.37 -0.34
C GLU A 195 12.36 22.86 -0.16
N THR A 196 12.03 22.06 -1.17
CA THR A 196 12.17 20.60 -1.06
C THR A 196 13.62 20.13 -0.84
N LEU A 197 14.61 20.84 -1.41
CA LEU A 197 16.02 20.56 -1.16
C LEU A 197 16.47 21.04 0.23
N TYR A 198 15.94 22.19 0.65
CA TYR A 198 16.19 22.76 1.96
C TYR A 198 15.66 21.82 3.07
N ASP A 199 14.43 21.33 2.92
CA ASP A 199 13.80 20.39 3.85
C ASP A 199 14.55 19.06 3.90
N LEU A 200 14.97 18.53 2.75
CA LEU A 200 15.81 17.35 2.69
C LEU A 200 17.16 17.58 3.41
N ALA A 201 17.82 18.71 3.18
CA ALA A 201 19.07 19.03 3.84
C ALA A 201 18.90 19.21 5.36
N LEU A 202 17.79 19.79 5.81
CA LEU A 202 17.44 19.88 7.23
C LEU A 202 17.29 18.49 7.84
N ALA A 203 16.59 17.59 7.14
CA ALA A 203 16.32 16.24 7.60
C ALA A 203 17.61 15.39 7.72
N LEU A 204 18.60 15.69 6.89
CA LEU A 204 19.89 15.00 6.84
C LEU A 204 20.96 15.63 7.75
N ARG A 205 20.62 16.70 8.48
CA ARG A 205 21.60 17.44 9.27
C ARG A 205 22.05 16.59 10.48
N PRO A 206 23.37 16.43 10.70
CA PRO A 206 23.90 15.54 11.74
C PRO A 206 23.62 15.97 13.19
N ASP A 207 23.22 17.23 13.42
CA ASP A 207 22.82 17.75 14.73
C ASP A 207 21.41 17.29 15.18
N GLN A 208 20.67 16.57 14.32
CA GLN A 208 19.40 15.92 14.65
C GLN A 208 19.57 14.50 15.23
N GLU A 209 20.78 13.93 15.26
CA GLU A 209 21.01 12.53 15.69
C GLU A 209 21.07 12.30 17.23
N GLU A 210 20.93 13.32 18.09
CA GLU A 210 20.97 13.14 19.56
C GLU A 210 19.72 13.67 20.31
N THR A 211 18.56 13.02 20.13
CA THR A 211 17.54 12.95 21.21
C THR A 211 17.00 11.53 21.42
N GLY A 212 17.74 10.50 20.98
CA GLY A 212 17.31 9.10 21.00
C GLY A 212 18.19 8.14 21.82
N GLU A 213 19.26 8.59 22.49
CA GLU A 213 19.99 7.71 23.42
C GLU A 213 19.26 7.63 24.76
N GLY A 214 18.18 6.85 24.78
CA GLY A 214 17.71 6.22 26.00
C GLY A 214 18.74 5.16 26.43
N THR A 215 19.72 5.57 27.21
CA THR A 215 20.49 4.63 28.02
C THR A 215 19.50 3.79 28.83
N ALA A 216 19.62 2.48 28.69
CA ALA A 216 18.92 1.53 29.54
C ALA A 216 19.44 1.71 30.98
N ASP A 217 18.84 2.62 31.74
CA ASP A 217 18.99 2.67 33.19
C ASP A 217 17.77 2.02 33.84
N ASP A 218 18.05 0.91 34.52
CA ASP A 218 17.13 -0.10 35.04
C ASP A 218 16.48 0.34 36.37
N THR A 219 16.13 1.62 36.50
CA THR A 219 15.58 2.18 37.74
C THR A 219 14.42 3.16 37.50
N ARG A 220 13.23 2.64 37.16
CA ARG A 220 11.98 3.42 37.28
C ARG A 220 11.32 3.20 38.65
N PRO A 221 11.12 4.24 39.48
CA PRO A 221 10.08 4.25 40.48
C PRO A 221 8.70 4.48 39.83
N SER A 222 7.70 3.86 40.44
CA SER A 222 6.39 3.51 39.89
C SER A 222 5.28 4.56 40.09
N ASP A 223 5.51 5.83 39.72
CA ASP A 223 4.49 6.87 39.95
C ASP A 223 3.82 7.30 38.64
N LEU A 224 2.68 6.65 38.37
CA LEU A 224 1.80 6.82 37.21
C LEU A 224 1.25 8.25 37.07
N ASP A 225 1.24 9.05 38.14
CA ASP A 225 0.72 10.42 38.15
C ASP A 225 1.72 11.45 37.61
N ALA A 226 3.03 11.17 37.62
CA ALA A 226 4.03 12.05 36.97
C ALA A 226 3.99 11.90 35.44
N THR A 227 3.68 10.69 34.96
CA THR A 227 3.57 10.39 33.53
C THR A 227 2.39 11.13 32.89
N LEU A 228 1.25 11.25 33.58
CA LEU A 228 0.09 11.94 33.00
C LEU A 228 0.24 13.47 32.94
N ASN A 229 0.96 14.09 33.88
CA ASN A 229 1.17 15.54 33.85
C ASN A 229 2.23 15.98 32.84
N GLY A 230 3.21 15.12 32.49
CA GLY A 230 4.16 15.38 31.40
C GLY A 230 3.51 15.33 30.01
N TYR A 231 2.54 14.43 29.81
CA TYR A 231 1.78 14.32 28.55
C TYR A 231 0.82 15.50 28.29
N LEU A 232 0.61 16.39 29.26
CA LEU A 232 -0.24 17.59 29.13
C LEU A 232 0.57 18.89 28.99
N SER A 233 1.90 18.86 29.11
CA SER A 233 2.75 20.05 28.96
C SER A 233 3.58 20.08 27.67
N ASP A 234 3.78 18.93 27.03
CA ASP A 234 4.54 18.87 25.78
C ASP A 234 3.57 18.73 24.62
N ASP A 235 3.36 19.84 23.91
CA ASP A 235 2.70 19.87 22.61
C ASP A 235 3.53 18.96 21.67
N PRO A 236 3.01 17.81 21.18
CA PRO A 236 3.77 16.90 20.33
C PRO A 236 4.08 17.48 18.94
N PHE A 237 3.71 18.75 18.71
CA PHE A 237 3.95 19.54 17.51
C PHE A 237 4.98 20.67 17.71
N GLN A 238 5.72 20.72 18.83
CA GLN A 238 6.90 21.58 18.88
C GLN A 238 8.02 20.95 18.04
N GLU A 239 8.01 21.26 16.75
CA GLU A 239 9.17 21.07 15.87
C GLU A 239 10.40 21.70 16.56
N PRO A 240 11.54 20.99 16.65
CA PRO A 240 12.75 21.55 17.21
C PRO A 240 13.08 22.86 16.47
N PRO A 241 13.64 23.89 17.15
CA PRO A 241 13.94 25.16 16.50
C PRO A 241 14.90 24.92 15.33
N LEU A 242 14.37 24.96 14.11
CA LEU A 242 15.13 24.78 12.87
C LEU A 242 16.09 25.97 12.72
N VAL A 243 17.39 25.73 12.93
CA VAL A 243 18.42 26.73 12.62
C VAL A 243 18.48 26.84 11.10
N PRO A 244 18.17 28.02 10.50
CA PRO A 244 18.18 28.15 9.06
C PRO A 244 19.57 27.92 8.47
N PHE A 245 19.64 27.35 7.27
CA PHE A 245 20.91 27.31 6.53
C PHE A 245 21.37 28.73 6.17
N GLU A 246 22.66 29.00 6.34
CA GLU A 246 23.25 30.32 6.06
C GLU A 246 23.40 30.59 4.55
N SER A 247 23.51 29.54 3.74
CA SER A 247 23.73 29.63 2.30
C SER A 247 23.33 28.35 1.56
N MET A 248 23.23 28.43 0.23
CA MET A 248 23.07 27.26 -0.65
C MET A 248 24.29 26.33 -0.60
N GLU A 249 25.50 26.87 -0.35
CA GLU A 249 26.71 26.07 -0.16
C GLU A 249 26.57 25.14 1.06
N SER A 250 26.00 25.63 2.16
CA SER A 250 25.74 24.82 3.36
C SER A 250 24.75 23.68 3.12
N ILE A 251 23.76 23.89 2.26
CA ILE A 251 22.81 22.85 1.82
C ILE A 251 23.55 21.83 0.93
N HIS A 252 24.37 22.32 0.00
CA HIS A 252 25.15 21.50 -0.92
C HIS A 252 26.10 20.54 -0.19
N GLU A 253 26.79 21.03 0.86
CA GLU A 253 27.72 20.22 1.67
C GLU A 253 27.05 19.00 2.33
N ILE A 254 25.75 19.09 2.66
CA ILE A 254 24.98 17.98 3.23
C ILE A 254 24.45 17.04 2.14
N LEU A 255 23.97 17.59 1.03
CA LEU A 255 23.31 16.81 -0.03
C LEU A 255 24.28 16.00 -0.89
N VAL A 256 25.48 16.50 -1.17
CA VAL A 256 26.49 15.78 -1.97
C VAL A 256 26.82 14.39 -1.41
N PRO A 257 27.23 14.22 -0.14
CA PRO A 257 27.54 12.89 0.40
C PRO A 257 26.32 11.98 0.48
N PHE A 258 25.11 12.55 0.58
CA PHE A 258 23.87 11.78 0.56
C PHE A 258 23.62 11.18 -0.84
N PHE A 259 23.64 11.99 -1.90
CA PHE A 259 23.44 11.50 -3.26
C PHE A 259 24.57 10.57 -3.72
N ALA A 260 25.81 10.83 -3.32
CA ALA A 260 26.95 9.96 -3.63
C ALA A 260 26.78 8.52 -3.08
N LYS A 261 26.07 8.33 -1.96
CA LYS A 261 25.74 7.00 -1.43
C LYS A 261 24.72 6.27 -2.29
N ALA A 262 23.86 6.99 -3.01
CA ALA A 262 22.81 6.43 -3.84
C ALA A 262 23.23 6.19 -5.30
N GLU A 263 24.30 6.84 -5.76
CA GLU A 263 24.74 6.84 -7.16
C GLU A 263 24.82 5.45 -7.80
N PRO A 264 25.51 4.45 -7.21
CA PRO A 264 25.66 3.14 -7.85
C PRO A 264 24.30 2.46 -8.11
N LYS A 265 23.33 2.74 -7.24
CA LYS A 265 21.99 2.15 -7.30
C LYS A 265 21.11 2.83 -8.33
N LEU A 266 21.26 4.15 -8.49
CA LEU A 266 20.60 4.90 -9.55
C LEU A 266 21.16 4.52 -10.93
N GLU A 267 22.47 4.25 -11.03
CA GLU A 267 23.11 3.73 -12.25
C GLU A 267 22.56 2.34 -12.63
N ASP A 268 22.56 1.39 -11.69
CA ASP A 268 21.98 0.05 -11.91
C ASP A 268 20.49 0.10 -12.27
N LEU A 269 19.75 1.06 -11.70
CA LEU A 269 18.35 1.27 -12.02
C LEU A 269 18.17 1.87 -13.42
N ASN A 270 19.01 2.83 -13.81
CA ASN A 270 19.00 3.43 -15.14
C ASN A 270 19.22 2.38 -16.24
N ASP A 271 20.16 1.46 -16.01
CA ASP A 271 20.40 0.31 -16.89
C ASP A 271 19.20 -0.67 -16.93
N ALA A 272 18.45 -0.78 -15.83
CA ALA A 272 17.25 -1.60 -15.77
C ALA A 272 16.08 -0.97 -16.54
N VAL A 273 15.76 0.30 -16.27
CA VAL A 273 14.57 1.00 -16.81
C VAL A 273 14.74 1.44 -18.27
N SER A 274 15.97 1.46 -18.79
CA SER A 274 16.24 1.70 -20.22
C SER A 274 15.95 0.50 -21.12
N ARG A 275 15.58 -0.65 -20.55
CA ARG A 275 15.21 -1.86 -21.31
C ARG A 275 13.85 -1.69 -22.01
N MET A 276 13.67 -2.38 -23.14
CA MET A 276 12.56 -2.15 -24.08
C MET A 276 11.21 -2.74 -23.67
N GLN A 277 11.16 -3.68 -22.72
CA GLN A 277 9.94 -4.35 -22.29
C GLN A 277 9.71 -4.14 -20.80
N ASP A 278 8.48 -3.79 -20.43
CA ASP A 278 8.02 -3.67 -19.05
C ASP A 278 6.91 -4.71 -18.80
N VAL A 279 7.30 -5.98 -18.75
CA VAL A 279 6.37 -7.10 -18.52
C VAL A 279 6.67 -7.72 -17.17
N TYR A 280 5.92 -7.29 -16.16
CA TYR A 280 6.09 -7.81 -14.80
C TYR A 280 5.59 -9.27 -14.70
N PRO A 281 6.33 -10.19 -14.06
CA PRO A 281 5.95 -11.59 -13.95
C PRO A 281 4.88 -11.79 -12.87
N TYR A 282 3.64 -11.40 -13.16
CA TYR A 282 2.53 -11.55 -12.22
C TYR A 282 2.03 -12.98 -12.08
N HIS A 283 1.84 -13.43 -10.84
CA HIS A 283 0.81 -14.41 -10.48
C HIS A 283 -0.43 -13.69 -9.95
N TRP A 284 -1.36 -13.40 -10.86
CA TRP A 284 -2.61 -12.67 -10.59
C TRP A 284 -3.56 -13.35 -9.60
N SER A 285 -3.32 -14.62 -9.28
CA SER A 285 -4.04 -15.36 -8.24
C SER A 285 -3.87 -14.76 -6.84
N GLU A 286 -2.84 -13.94 -6.61
CA GLU A 286 -2.59 -13.28 -5.32
C GLU A 286 -3.19 -11.86 -5.23
N GLY A 287 -3.79 -11.39 -6.33
CA GLY A 287 -4.45 -10.09 -6.41
C GLY A 287 -3.51 -8.89 -6.59
N PRO A 288 -4.08 -7.68 -6.77
CA PRO A 288 -3.31 -6.47 -7.07
C PRO A 288 -2.45 -5.99 -5.89
N GLY A 289 -2.73 -6.43 -4.66
CA GLY A 289 -1.95 -6.07 -3.47
C GLY A 289 -0.48 -6.51 -3.53
N MET A 290 -0.15 -7.51 -4.36
CA MET A 290 1.24 -7.92 -4.62
C MET A 290 2.09 -6.79 -5.23
N LEU A 291 1.48 -5.75 -5.79
CA LEU A 291 2.22 -4.63 -6.37
C LEU A 291 2.72 -3.61 -5.38
N LEU A 292 2.13 -3.55 -4.18
CA LEU A 292 2.37 -2.45 -3.26
C LEU A 292 3.84 -2.28 -2.88
N PRO A 293 4.60 -3.34 -2.53
CA PRO A 293 6.02 -3.17 -2.22
C PRO A 293 6.83 -2.67 -3.40
N HIS A 294 6.45 -3.07 -4.62
CA HIS A 294 7.11 -2.62 -5.83
C HIS A 294 6.83 -1.14 -6.13
N LEU A 295 5.55 -0.74 -6.07
CA LEU A 295 5.15 0.66 -6.27
C LEU A 295 5.78 1.59 -5.23
N SER A 296 5.88 1.14 -3.99
CA SER A 296 6.60 1.87 -2.93
C SER A 296 8.07 2.06 -3.29
N PHE A 297 8.77 0.99 -3.72
CA PHE A 297 10.16 1.10 -4.10
C PHE A 297 10.39 2.04 -5.30
N LEU A 298 9.54 1.94 -6.33
CA LEU A 298 9.64 2.85 -7.49
C LEU A 298 9.37 4.30 -7.11
N GLU A 299 8.50 4.54 -6.14
CA GLU A 299 8.27 5.87 -5.61
C GLU A 299 9.53 6.41 -4.91
N ASP A 300 10.16 5.62 -4.03
CA ASP A 300 11.36 6.03 -3.30
C ASP A 300 12.53 6.40 -4.24
N VAL A 301 12.82 5.55 -5.23
CA VAL A 301 13.88 5.83 -6.22
C VAL A 301 13.53 7.00 -7.14
N HIS A 302 12.24 7.21 -7.44
CA HIS A 302 11.77 8.34 -8.24
C HIS A 302 11.98 9.67 -7.51
N ILE A 303 11.58 9.73 -6.24
CA ILE A 303 11.76 10.92 -5.39
C ILE A 303 13.26 11.22 -5.31
N LEU A 304 14.09 10.20 -5.06
CA LEU A 304 15.54 10.38 -5.00
C LEU A 304 16.11 10.94 -6.31
N ALA A 305 15.76 10.35 -7.46
CA ALA A 305 16.21 10.83 -8.77
C ALA A 305 15.76 12.28 -9.03
N THR A 306 14.53 12.62 -8.66
CA THR A 306 13.99 13.99 -8.81
C THR A 306 14.73 14.98 -7.91
N ARG A 307 15.01 14.63 -6.65
CA ARG A 307 15.77 15.49 -5.71
C ARG A 307 17.22 15.66 -6.12
N LYS A 308 17.86 14.59 -6.64
CA LYS A 308 19.21 14.66 -7.19
C LYS A 308 19.25 15.58 -8.42
N GLY A 309 18.30 15.44 -9.33
CA GLY A 309 18.15 16.33 -10.48
C GLY A 309 17.98 17.80 -10.06
N LEU A 310 17.16 18.07 -9.04
CA LEU A 310 16.99 19.43 -8.49
C LEU A 310 18.30 19.98 -7.94
N HIS A 311 19.06 19.17 -7.19
CA HIS A 311 20.37 19.56 -6.70
C HIS A 311 21.31 19.94 -7.84
N HIS A 312 21.36 19.16 -8.93
CA HIS A 312 22.14 19.50 -10.12
C HIS A 312 21.65 20.78 -10.82
N VAL A 313 20.34 21.05 -10.88
CA VAL A 313 19.80 22.32 -11.42
C VAL A 313 20.34 23.52 -10.64
N TYR A 314 20.28 23.48 -9.31
CA TYR A 314 20.73 24.60 -8.48
C TYR A 314 22.26 24.76 -8.41
N ASN A 315 23.01 23.79 -8.93
CA ASN A 315 24.47 23.88 -9.11
C ASN A 315 24.88 24.21 -10.57
N ASP A 316 23.91 24.57 -11.43
CA ASP A 316 24.12 24.83 -12.86
C ASP A 316 24.73 23.65 -13.65
N GLU A 317 24.50 22.41 -13.19
CA GLU A 317 25.02 21.19 -13.81
C GLU A 317 24.02 20.62 -14.85
N ALA A 318 23.87 21.34 -15.96
CA ALA A 318 22.86 21.09 -17.00
C ALA A 318 22.71 19.63 -17.45
N GLU A 319 23.83 19.02 -17.83
CA GLU A 319 23.84 17.66 -18.40
C GLU A 319 23.44 16.60 -17.37
N LYS A 320 23.95 16.72 -16.15
CA LYS A 320 23.61 15.78 -15.07
C LYS A 320 22.15 15.92 -14.64
N ALA A 321 21.66 17.16 -14.53
CA ALA A 321 20.25 17.41 -14.25
C ALA A 321 19.33 16.80 -15.30
N PHE A 322 19.73 16.83 -16.58
CA PHE A 322 18.97 16.21 -17.66
C PHE A 322 18.99 14.68 -17.58
N GLN A 323 20.12 14.07 -17.25
CA GLN A 323 20.23 12.62 -17.04
C GLN A 323 19.34 12.14 -15.88
N ASP A 324 19.30 12.87 -14.76
CA ASP A 324 18.42 12.54 -13.65
C ASP A 324 16.94 12.72 -14.01
N LEU A 325 16.59 13.73 -14.83
CA LEU A 325 15.24 13.87 -15.38
C LEU A 325 14.86 12.66 -16.25
N GLN A 326 15.77 12.20 -17.12
CA GLN A 326 15.53 11.03 -17.95
C GLN A 326 15.27 9.81 -17.08
N LEU A 327 16.08 9.58 -16.05
CA LEU A 327 15.87 8.49 -15.09
C LEU A 327 14.51 8.60 -14.40
N ALA A 328 14.17 9.76 -13.82
CA ALA A 328 12.87 9.98 -13.17
C ALA A 328 11.69 9.75 -14.13
N THR A 329 11.85 10.17 -15.39
CA THR A 329 10.85 9.93 -16.45
C THR A 329 10.69 8.44 -16.75
N HIS A 330 11.79 7.71 -16.94
CA HIS A 330 11.74 6.28 -17.25
C HIS A 330 11.16 5.50 -16.07
N ILE A 331 11.54 5.83 -14.83
CA ILE A 331 10.93 5.25 -13.63
C ILE A 331 9.42 5.47 -13.64
N SER A 332 8.95 6.69 -13.89
CA SER A 332 7.51 7.03 -13.93
C SER A 332 6.73 6.25 -14.99
N GLU A 333 7.41 5.77 -16.02
CA GLU A 333 6.86 4.96 -17.11
C GLU A 333 6.96 3.45 -16.84
N THR A 334 7.86 3.01 -15.97
CA THR A 334 8.01 1.62 -15.52
C THR A 334 6.93 1.24 -14.50
N GLY A 335 6.52 -0.03 -14.52
CA GLY A 335 5.54 -0.59 -13.61
C GLY A 335 4.10 -0.40 -14.08
N VAL A 336 3.91 -0.03 -15.34
CA VAL A 336 2.59 0.28 -15.88
C VAL A 336 1.93 -1.03 -16.33
N SER A 337 1.53 -1.84 -15.36
CA SER A 337 0.32 -2.62 -15.58
C SER A 337 -0.82 -1.63 -15.74
N ASP A 338 -1.72 -1.88 -16.69
CA ASP A 338 -2.87 -0.99 -16.89
C ASP A 338 -3.78 -0.90 -15.65
N ILE A 339 -3.49 -1.61 -14.56
CA ILE A 339 -4.18 -1.53 -13.28
C ILE A 339 -4.18 -0.11 -12.73
N LEU A 340 -5.31 0.28 -12.14
CA LEU A 340 -5.60 1.61 -11.62
C LEU A 340 -4.54 2.07 -10.63
N ILE A 341 -4.14 1.21 -9.67
CA ILE A 341 -3.15 1.59 -8.66
C ILE A 341 -1.79 1.94 -9.27
N CYS A 342 -1.36 1.23 -10.32
CA CYS A 342 -0.12 1.53 -11.04
C CYS A 342 -0.24 2.84 -11.81
N ARG A 343 -1.38 3.08 -12.48
CA ARG A 343 -1.64 4.34 -13.19
C ARG A 343 -1.69 5.55 -12.25
N LEU A 344 -2.33 5.41 -11.09
CA LEU A 344 -2.36 6.46 -10.07
C LEU A 344 -0.97 6.75 -9.49
N ASN A 345 -0.19 5.70 -9.20
CA ASN A 345 1.18 5.88 -8.72
C ASN A 345 2.09 6.51 -9.81
N ALA A 346 1.93 6.14 -11.08
CA ALA A 346 2.62 6.80 -12.19
C ALA A 346 2.26 8.29 -12.29
N LEU A 347 0.98 8.65 -12.13
CA LEU A 347 0.54 10.05 -12.14
C LEU A 347 1.18 10.86 -10.99
N LYS A 348 1.23 10.28 -9.79
CA LYS A 348 1.91 10.88 -8.63
C LYS A 348 3.39 11.16 -8.93
N ARG A 349 4.10 10.20 -9.52
CA ARG A 349 5.51 10.36 -9.91
C ARG A 349 5.68 11.43 -10.99
N TRP A 350 4.80 11.48 -11.98
CA TRP A 350 4.81 12.55 -12.98
C TRP A 350 4.59 13.94 -12.37
N GLN A 351 3.67 14.06 -11.41
CA GLN A 351 3.45 15.31 -10.68
C GLN A 351 4.73 15.75 -9.93
N GLU A 352 5.43 14.81 -9.31
CA GLU A 352 6.68 15.08 -8.60
C GLU A 352 7.80 15.55 -9.57
N THR A 353 7.90 14.94 -10.76
CA THR A 353 8.84 15.37 -11.81
C THR A 353 8.61 16.80 -12.30
N LEU A 354 7.40 17.35 -12.20
CA LEU A 354 7.13 18.74 -12.59
C LEU A 354 7.96 19.75 -11.80
N SER A 355 8.29 19.44 -10.53
CA SER A 355 9.13 20.32 -9.70
C SER A 355 10.51 20.55 -10.32
N LEU A 356 11.12 19.48 -10.84
CA LEU A 356 12.40 19.50 -11.56
C LEU A 356 12.30 20.31 -12.87
N LEU A 357 11.23 20.09 -13.64
CA LEU A 357 11.02 20.83 -14.89
C LEU A 357 10.86 22.34 -14.66
N ILE A 358 10.10 22.73 -13.64
CA ILE A 358 9.91 24.14 -13.27
C ILE A 358 11.25 24.77 -12.86
N ALA A 359 12.03 24.09 -12.02
CA ALA A 359 13.34 24.59 -11.58
C ALA A 359 14.29 24.78 -12.78
N ALA A 360 14.40 23.76 -13.65
CA ALA A 360 15.28 23.82 -14.81
C ALA A 360 14.87 24.89 -15.82
N GLN A 361 13.55 25.11 -16.00
CA GLN A 361 13.02 26.18 -16.84
C GLN A 361 13.41 27.56 -16.30
N ASN A 362 13.28 27.77 -14.98
CA ASN A 362 13.64 29.04 -14.33
C ASN A 362 15.14 29.33 -14.40
N HIS A 363 15.98 28.30 -14.40
CA HIS A 363 17.43 28.40 -14.55
C HIS A 363 17.88 28.49 -16.02
N HIS A 364 16.96 28.37 -17.00
CA HIS A 364 17.30 28.31 -18.43
C HIS A 364 18.39 27.27 -18.74
N LEU A 365 18.33 26.12 -18.05
CA LEU A 365 19.45 25.20 -17.94
C LEU A 365 19.66 24.33 -19.20
N TRP A 366 18.56 23.99 -19.89
CA TRP A 366 18.56 23.00 -20.97
C TRP A 366 18.40 23.60 -22.36
N SER A 367 18.93 22.88 -23.35
CA SER A 367 18.88 23.25 -24.77
C SER A 367 17.49 23.00 -25.39
N ASP A 368 17.26 23.59 -26.57
CA ASP A 368 16.02 23.36 -27.33
C ASP A 368 15.78 21.88 -27.66
N GLU A 369 16.84 21.11 -27.91
CA GLU A 369 16.76 19.67 -28.18
C GLU A 369 16.28 18.89 -26.95
N GLN A 370 16.80 19.25 -25.77
CA GLN A 370 16.38 18.67 -24.49
C GLN A 370 14.91 19.03 -24.19
N TRP A 371 14.50 20.28 -24.42
CA TRP A 371 13.09 20.68 -24.27
C TRP A 371 12.15 20.00 -25.27
N LEU A 372 12.62 19.75 -26.50
CA LEU A 372 11.85 18.99 -27.48
C LEU A 372 11.62 17.54 -27.02
N TRP A 373 12.66 16.89 -26.49
CA TRP A 373 12.54 15.55 -25.90
C TRP A 373 11.51 15.50 -24.76
N ILE A 374 11.53 16.50 -23.87
CA ILE A 374 10.56 16.63 -22.77
C ILE A 374 9.14 16.81 -23.31
N HIS A 375 8.96 17.69 -24.28
CA HIS A 375 7.67 17.92 -24.92
C HIS A 375 7.12 16.63 -25.54
N GLU A 376 7.92 15.89 -26.30
CA GLU A 376 7.52 14.64 -26.92
C GLU A 376 7.04 13.63 -25.87
N ARG A 377 7.78 13.47 -24.77
CA ARG A 377 7.39 12.55 -23.68
C ARG A 377 6.11 12.96 -22.99
N LEU A 378 5.95 14.23 -22.65
CA LEU A 378 4.73 14.74 -21.99
C LEU A 378 3.50 14.64 -22.90
N SER A 379 3.67 14.89 -24.21
CA SER A 379 2.57 14.81 -25.19
C SER A 379 2.00 13.41 -25.35
N GLN A 380 2.76 12.38 -24.97
CA GLN A 380 2.33 10.98 -25.00
C GLN A 380 1.58 10.56 -23.72
N LYS A 381 1.46 11.44 -22.72
CA LYS A 381 0.80 11.15 -21.44
C LYS A 381 -0.62 11.69 -21.42
N ASP A 382 -1.52 11.06 -22.16
CA ASP A 382 -2.96 11.32 -22.07
C ASP A 382 -3.60 10.30 -21.12
N PHE A 383 -3.84 10.73 -19.87
CA PHE A 383 -4.37 9.85 -18.82
C PHE A 383 -5.81 9.37 -19.10
N PRO A 384 -6.75 10.24 -19.56
CA PRO A 384 -8.05 9.82 -20.06
C PRO A 384 -8.02 8.66 -21.07
N ASP A 385 -7.06 8.66 -21.99
CA ASP A 385 -6.98 7.63 -23.05
C ASP A 385 -6.63 6.24 -22.50
N HIS A 386 -6.06 6.15 -21.30
CA HIS A 386 -5.73 4.89 -20.64
C HIS A 386 -6.90 4.27 -19.87
N VAL A 387 -7.96 5.03 -19.55
CA VAL A 387 -9.09 4.56 -18.73
C VAL A 387 -9.72 3.26 -19.26
N PRO A 388 -9.99 3.09 -20.57
CA PRO A 388 -10.57 1.85 -21.08
C PRO A 388 -9.67 0.63 -20.86
N ALA A 389 -8.38 0.76 -21.12
CA ALA A 389 -7.40 -0.32 -20.90
C ALA A 389 -7.29 -0.66 -19.42
N THR A 390 -7.34 0.35 -18.55
CA THR A 390 -7.35 0.16 -17.10
C THR A 390 -8.55 -0.62 -16.61
N LEU A 391 -9.76 -0.26 -17.05
CA LEU A 391 -10.97 -0.98 -16.66
C LEU A 391 -10.95 -2.45 -17.13
N LEU A 392 -10.37 -2.73 -18.30
CA LEU A 392 -10.21 -4.10 -18.79
C LEU A 392 -9.22 -4.90 -17.93
N MET A 393 -8.09 -4.29 -17.58
CA MET A 393 -7.07 -4.93 -16.75
C MET A 393 -7.57 -5.17 -15.33
N GLU A 394 -8.27 -4.21 -14.74
CA GLU A 394 -8.92 -4.33 -13.43
C GLU A 394 -9.88 -5.53 -13.39
N ARG A 395 -10.76 -5.64 -14.40
CA ARG A 395 -11.68 -6.78 -14.51
C ARG A 395 -10.93 -8.10 -14.62
N ALA A 396 -9.91 -8.18 -15.47
CA ALA A 396 -9.14 -9.40 -15.68
C ALA A 396 -8.38 -9.83 -14.40
N ALA A 397 -7.75 -8.88 -13.70
CA ALA A 397 -7.00 -9.14 -12.48
C ALA A 397 -7.92 -9.55 -11.32
N HIS A 398 -9.03 -8.83 -11.11
CA HIS A 398 -9.94 -9.08 -10.01
C HIS A 398 -10.76 -10.37 -10.18
N VAL A 399 -11.23 -10.69 -11.38
CA VAL A 399 -11.95 -11.96 -11.61
C VAL A 399 -11.02 -13.15 -11.33
N SER A 400 -9.77 -13.10 -11.80
CA SER A 400 -8.78 -14.15 -11.52
C SER A 400 -8.50 -14.29 -10.03
N TRP A 401 -8.39 -13.18 -9.31
CA TRP A 401 -8.14 -13.16 -7.87
C TRP A 401 -9.34 -13.66 -7.06
N PHE A 402 -10.56 -13.21 -7.33
CA PHE A 402 -11.74 -13.71 -6.60
C PHE A 402 -11.93 -15.22 -6.78
N LYS A 403 -11.59 -15.75 -7.96
CA LYS A 403 -11.62 -17.19 -8.24
C LYS A 403 -10.60 -17.98 -7.43
N SER A 404 -9.38 -17.47 -7.26
CA SER A 404 -8.35 -18.16 -6.48
C SER A 404 -8.67 -18.17 -4.98
N GLN A 405 -9.34 -17.14 -4.45
CA GLN A 405 -9.74 -17.06 -3.04
C GLN A 405 -10.81 -18.09 -2.63
N ALA A 406 -11.48 -18.73 -3.60
CA ALA A 406 -12.57 -19.63 -3.28
C ALA A 406 -12.13 -21.00 -2.75
N ASP A 407 -10.87 -21.42 -2.89
CA ASP A 407 -10.30 -22.77 -2.60
C ASP A 407 -11.03 -23.95 -3.28
N GLU A 408 -12.36 -24.04 -3.14
CA GLU A 408 -13.31 -24.94 -3.80
C GLU A 408 -14.59 -24.19 -4.18
N ASP A 409 -15.33 -24.67 -5.19
CA ASP A 409 -16.61 -24.08 -5.57
C ASP A 409 -17.61 -24.16 -4.39
N PRO A 410 -18.01 -23.02 -3.79
CA PRO A 410 -18.88 -23.01 -2.62
C PRO A 410 -20.29 -23.54 -2.91
N THR A 411 -20.68 -23.66 -4.19
CA THR A 411 -21.94 -24.30 -4.57
C THR A 411 -21.91 -25.82 -4.42
N LEU A 412 -20.72 -26.44 -4.36
CA LEU A 412 -20.55 -27.89 -4.19
C LEU A 412 -20.58 -28.34 -2.72
N THR A 413 -20.46 -27.40 -1.78
CA THR A 413 -20.41 -27.67 -0.33
C THR A 413 -21.71 -27.32 0.41
N LEU A 414 -22.69 -26.76 -0.30
CA LEU A 414 -24.08 -26.55 0.15
C LEU A 414 -24.95 -27.78 -0.16
#